data_AF-A0A528MD76-F1
#
_entry.id   AF-A0A528MD76-F1
#
_cell.length_a   1.000
_cell.length_b   1.000
_cell.length_c   1.000
_cell.angle_alpha   90.00
_cell.angle_beta   90.00
_cell.angle_gamma   90.00
#
_symmetry.space_group_name_H-M   'P 1'
#
loop_
_entity.id
_entity.type
_entity.pdbx_description
1 polymer ?
#
loop_
_entity_poly.entity_id
_entity_poly.type
_entity_poly.pdbx_seq_one_letter_code
_entity_poly.pdbx_strand_id
1 'polypeptide(L)'
;SVLDANGREVAREVVQEGEQAPTAPDGGKVKLTPLSLIFSNEEFGYRTITVERPLCDEQGRLVLGERGKNKGKPQADGALRDTENVPLAEDVEVYFRREVLPHARDAWIDHEKTKVGYEIPFNRHFYVFEPPRPLDEIDADLKQVTDRILSMIGELSA
;
A
#
# COMPACT_ATOMS: atom_id res chain seq x y z
N SER A 1 -12.08 -18.39 -9.00
CA SER A 1 -11.65 -19.41 -9.98
C SER A 1 -11.57 -20.77 -9.35
N VAL A 2 -11.94 -21.80 -10.10
CA VAL A 2 -11.73 -23.22 -9.76
C VAL A 2 -10.54 -23.71 -10.57
N LEU A 3 -9.54 -24.26 -9.89
CA LEU A 3 -8.29 -24.74 -10.49
C LEU A 3 -8.22 -26.27 -10.39
N ASP A 4 -7.68 -26.91 -11.42
CA ASP A 4 -7.32 -28.33 -11.38
C ASP A 4 -6.03 -28.58 -10.57
N ALA A 5 -5.65 -29.86 -10.43
CA ALA A 5 -4.43 -30.27 -9.73
C ALA A 5 -3.13 -29.73 -10.36
N ASN A 6 -3.15 -29.30 -11.62
CA ASN A 6 -2.01 -28.67 -12.30
C ASN A 6 -2.05 -27.14 -12.21
N GLY A 7 -3.00 -26.57 -11.46
CA GLY A 7 -3.20 -25.13 -11.32
C GLY A 7 -3.86 -24.46 -12.53
N ARG A 8 -4.43 -25.20 -13.47
CA ARG A 8 -5.15 -24.64 -14.62
C ARG A 8 -6.57 -24.29 -14.23
N GLU A 9 -7.05 -23.11 -14.66
CA GLU A 9 -8.42 -22.69 -14.42
C GLU A 9 -9.39 -23.53 -15.26
N VAL A 10 -10.28 -24.25 -14.57
CA VAL A 10 -11.32 -25.10 -15.19
C VAL A 10 -12.69 -24.44 -15.17
N ALA A 11 -12.92 -23.52 -14.23
CA ALA A 11 -14.15 -22.73 -14.16
C ALA A 11 -13.93 -21.38 -13.47
N ARG A 12 -14.79 -20.41 -13.80
CA ARG A 12 -14.87 -19.11 -13.14
C ARG A 12 -16.32 -18.79 -12.85
N GLU A 13 -16.60 -18.61 -11.56
CA GLU A 13 -17.93 -18.30 -11.07
C GLU A 13 -17.85 -17.09 -10.14
N VAL A 14 -18.90 -16.26 -10.16
CA VAL A 14 -19.08 -15.16 -9.22
C VAL A 14 -19.91 -15.71 -8.08
N VAL A 15 -19.38 -15.62 -6.86
CA VAL A 15 -20.03 -16.10 -5.63
C VAL A 15 -20.43 -14.86 -4.82
N GLN A 16 -21.70 -14.75 -4.44
CA GLN A 16 -22.15 -13.68 -3.55
C GLN A 16 -21.68 -13.93 -2.12
N GLU A 17 -21.63 -12.89 -1.30
CA GLU A 17 -21.32 -13.03 0.12
C GLU A 17 -22.36 -13.93 0.81
N GLY A 18 -21.90 -14.98 1.49
CA GLY A 18 -22.76 -15.97 2.15
C GLY A 18 -23.18 -17.16 1.28
N GLU A 19 -22.91 -17.15 -0.03
CA GLU A 19 -23.11 -18.31 -0.88
C GLU A 19 -21.99 -19.34 -0.70
N GLN A 20 -22.31 -20.61 -0.93
CA GLN A 20 -21.32 -21.67 -0.88
C GLN A 20 -20.38 -21.57 -2.09
N ALA A 21 -19.08 -21.59 -1.81
CA ALA A 21 -18.06 -21.61 -2.85
C ALA A 21 -18.18 -22.89 -3.71
N PRO A 22 -17.84 -22.82 -5.01
CA PRO A 22 -17.85 -24.00 -5.88
C PRO A 22 -16.88 -25.06 -5.34
N THR A 23 -17.17 -26.32 -5.62
CA THR A 23 -16.31 -27.44 -5.23
C THR A 23 -15.12 -27.56 -6.18
N ALA A 24 -13.92 -27.72 -5.65
CA ALA A 24 -12.74 -28.02 -6.45
C ALA A 24 -12.80 -29.46 -7.01
N PRO A 25 -12.31 -29.71 -8.24
CA PRO A 25 -12.03 -31.07 -8.70
C PRO A 25 -10.96 -31.74 -7.83
N ASP A 26 -10.83 -33.07 -7.89
CA ASP A 26 -9.86 -33.83 -7.10
C ASP A 26 -8.42 -33.30 -7.27
N GLY A 27 -7.78 -32.98 -6.14
CA GLY A 27 -6.44 -32.39 -6.11
C GLY A 27 -6.38 -30.91 -6.56
N GLY A 28 -7.50 -30.33 -6.98
CA GLY A 28 -7.63 -28.93 -7.34
C GLY A 28 -7.85 -28.00 -6.14
N LYS A 29 -7.98 -26.69 -6.43
CA LYS A 29 -8.26 -25.68 -5.41
C LYS A 29 -9.19 -24.58 -5.91
N VAL A 30 -9.94 -23.99 -4.98
CA VAL A 30 -10.78 -22.82 -5.26
C VAL A 30 -10.05 -21.57 -4.77
N LYS A 31 -9.84 -20.63 -5.69
CA LYS A 31 -9.29 -19.30 -5.40
C LYS A 31 -10.42 -18.29 -5.42
N LEU A 32 -10.78 -17.77 -4.24
CA LEU A 32 -11.72 -16.66 -4.11
C LEU A 32 -10.94 -15.35 -4.10
N THR A 33 -11.39 -14.40 -4.91
CA THR A 33 -10.84 -13.04 -4.98
C THR A 33 -11.99 -12.05 -4.99
N PRO A 34 -11.88 -10.90 -4.30
CA PRO A 34 -12.87 -9.84 -4.43
C PRO A 34 -13.04 -9.44 -5.88
N LEU A 35 -14.27 -9.42 -6.38
CA LEU A 35 -14.58 -8.97 -7.76
C LEU A 35 -14.96 -7.49 -7.77
N SER A 36 -15.83 -7.10 -6.84
CA SER A 36 -16.27 -5.72 -6.62
C SER A 36 -16.39 -5.45 -5.13
N LEU A 37 -16.14 -4.21 -4.76
CA LEU A 37 -16.25 -3.72 -3.40
C LEU A 37 -16.92 -2.35 -3.46
N ILE A 38 -17.80 -2.07 -2.50
CA ILE A 38 -18.51 -0.79 -2.41
C ILE A 38 -17.93 -0.04 -1.21
N PHE A 39 -17.45 1.16 -1.46
CA PHE A 39 -16.84 2.04 -0.46
C PHE A 39 -17.46 3.42 -0.53
N SER A 40 -17.36 4.16 0.57
CA SER A 40 -17.66 5.59 0.56
C SER A 40 -16.54 6.35 -0.16
N ASN A 41 -16.90 7.45 -0.84
CA ASN A 41 -15.90 8.24 -1.57
C ASN A 41 -14.80 8.79 -0.64
N GLU A 42 -15.15 9.10 0.62
CA GLU A 42 -14.23 9.66 1.62
C GLU A 42 -13.08 8.70 1.98
N GLU A 43 -13.26 7.39 1.82
CA GLU A 43 -12.22 6.38 2.10
C GLU A 43 -11.02 6.45 1.15
N PHE A 44 -11.23 7.01 -0.04
CA PHE A 44 -10.17 7.22 -1.02
C PHE A 44 -9.57 8.61 -0.93
N GLY A 45 -10.22 9.51 -0.21
CA GLY A 45 -9.82 10.90 -0.15
C GLY A 45 -8.79 11.17 0.94
N TYR A 46 -7.90 12.10 0.66
CA TYR A 46 -6.98 12.66 1.64
C TYR A 46 -6.76 14.16 1.41
N ARG A 47 -6.24 14.84 2.43
CA ARG A 47 -5.70 16.19 2.38
C ARG A 47 -4.19 16.09 2.44
N THR A 48 -3.49 16.52 1.40
CA THR A 48 -2.07 16.78 1.47
C THR A 48 -1.88 18.14 2.14
N ILE A 49 -1.52 18.12 3.43
CA ILE A 49 -1.23 19.34 4.19
C ILE A 49 0.22 19.73 3.97
N THR A 50 0.48 21.03 3.85
CA THR A 50 1.86 21.53 3.80
C THR A 50 2.29 21.89 5.22
N VAL A 51 3.33 21.23 5.70
CA VAL A 51 3.93 21.47 7.01
C VAL A 51 5.12 22.41 6.81
N GLU A 52 4.99 23.61 7.32
CA GLU A 52 6.04 24.62 7.29
C GLU A 52 6.78 24.63 8.63
N ARG A 53 8.07 24.89 8.57
CA ARG A 53 8.93 25.11 9.74
C ARG A 53 9.66 26.44 9.61
N PRO A 54 10.03 27.10 10.72
CA PRO A 54 10.58 28.43 10.64
C PRO A 54 12.05 28.40 10.19
N LEU A 55 12.42 29.43 9.44
CA LEU A 55 13.81 29.76 9.15
C LEU A 55 14.44 30.39 10.38
N CYS A 56 15.59 29.84 10.79
CA CYS A 56 16.40 30.38 11.87
C CYS A 56 17.70 30.97 11.32
N ASP A 57 18.17 32.06 11.94
CA ASP A 57 19.49 32.63 11.66
C ASP A 57 20.63 31.75 12.23
N GLU A 58 21.88 32.15 11.99
CA GLU A 58 23.07 31.45 12.48
C GLU A 58 23.13 31.34 14.02
N GLN A 59 22.39 32.19 14.73
CA GLN A 59 22.28 32.18 16.18
C GLN A 59 21.05 31.39 16.68
N GLY A 60 20.30 30.74 15.79
CA GLY A 60 19.11 29.96 16.11
C GLY A 60 17.85 30.79 16.38
N ARG A 61 17.82 32.07 16.00
CA ARG A 61 16.67 32.96 16.20
C ARG A 61 15.77 32.96 14.97
N LEU A 62 14.46 33.06 15.20
CA LEU A 62 13.47 33.09 14.13
C LEU A 62 13.67 34.30 13.22
N VAL A 63 13.77 34.05 11.92
CA VAL A 63 13.69 35.08 10.89
C VAL A 63 12.22 35.42 10.65
N LEU A 64 11.86 36.70 10.71
CA LEU A 64 10.50 37.17 10.50
C LEU A 64 10.35 37.78 9.11
N GLY A 65 9.18 37.58 8.48
CA GLY A 65 8.86 38.27 7.25
C GLY A 65 8.88 39.79 7.42
N GLU A 66 9.52 40.52 6.51
CA GLU A 66 9.66 41.97 6.62
C GLU A 66 8.53 42.75 5.92
N ARG A 67 7.83 42.11 4.97
CA ARG A 67 6.85 42.76 4.06
C ARG A 67 5.69 41.83 3.71
N GLY A 68 4.60 42.43 3.22
CA GLY A 68 3.42 41.71 2.72
C GLY A 68 2.58 41.06 3.84
N LYS A 69 1.76 40.07 3.46
CA LYS A 69 0.85 39.33 4.38
C LYS A 69 1.57 38.57 5.50
N ASN A 70 2.88 38.33 5.33
CA ASN A 70 3.72 37.58 6.26
C ASN A 70 4.58 38.49 7.15
N LYS A 71 4.36 39.81 7.12
CA LYS A 71 5.12 40.74 7.94
C LYS A 71 4.95 40.42 9.44
N GLY A 72 6.06 40.21 10.14
CA GLY A 72 6.08 39.88 11.58
C GLY A 72 5.75 38.43 11.92
N LYS A 73 5.48 37.57 10.92
CA LYS A 73 5.31 36.12 11.12
C LYS A 73 6.64 35.40 10.86
N PRO A 74 6.87 34.22 11.47
CA PRO A 74 8.02 33.39 11.12
C PRO A 74 8.08 33.12 9.62
N GLN A 75 9.25 33.36 9.03
CA GLN A 75 9.51 33.01 7.64
C GLN A 75 9.65 31.50 7.53
N ALA A 76 9.00 30.88 6.55
CA ALA A 76 9.13 29.46 6.31
C ALA A 76 10.52 29.12 5.73
N ASP A 77 11.14 28.07 6.25
CA ASP A 77 12.33 27.45 5.68
C ASP A 77 11.93 26.42 4.64
N GLY A 78 12.22 26.71 3.37
CA GLY A 78 11.90 25.80 2.28
C GLY A 78 12.67 24.47 2.32
N ALA A 79 13.81 24.40 3.03
CA ALA A 79 14.58 23.18 3.19
C ALA A 79 14.01 22.25 4.27
N LEU A 80 13.17 22.78 5.17
CA LEU A 80 12.52 22.04 6.24
C LEU A 80 11.02 21.83 6.00
N ARG A 81 10.49 22.31 4.87
CA ARG A 81 9.11 22.10 4.46
C ARG A 81 8.87 20.63 4.15
N ASP A 82 7.74 20.12 4.62
CA ASP A 82 7.27 18.78 4.30
C ASP A 82 5.79 18.77 3.93
N THR A 83 5.29 17.60 3.53
CA THR A 83 3.87 17.36 3.26
C THR A 83 3.40 16.07 3.90
N GLU A 84 2.20 16.10 4.48
CA GLU A 84 1.58 14.93 5.08
C GLU A 84 0.22 14.65 4.43
N ASN A 85 -0.13 13.36 4.26
CA ASN A 85 -1.43 12.96 3.74
C ASN A 85 -2.35 12.56 4.89
N VAL A 86 -3.38 13.36 5.14
CA VAL A 86 -4.38 13.13 6.19
C VAL A 86 -5.66 12.60 5.54
N PRO A 87 -6.21 11.44 5.95
CA PRO A 87 -7.47 10.92 5.42
C PRO A 87 -8.62 11.95 5.50
N LEU A 88 -9.54 11.95 4.53
CA LEU A 88 -10.66 12.91 4.54
C LEU A 88 -11.58 12.76 5.76
N ALA A 89 -11.71 11.54 6.28
CA ALA A 89 -12.49 11.23 7.46
C ALA A 89 -11.87 11.74 8.78
N GLU A 90 -10.62 12.22 8.76
CA GLU A 90 -9.91 12.70 9.94
C GLU A 90 -9.76 14.24 9.93
N ASP A 91 -9.84 14.84 11.13
CA ASP A 91 -9.58 16.26 11.32
C ASP A 91 -8.08 16.55 11.24
N VAL A 92 -7.73 17.54 10.42
CA VAL A 92 -6.34 17.91 10.14
C VAL A 92 -5.59 18.38 11.38
N GLU A 93 -6.24 19.16 12.26
CA GLU A 93 -5.59 19.69 13.46
C GLU A 93 -5.38 18.62 14.53
N VAL A 94 -6.28 17.63 14.60
CA VAL A 94 -6.10 16.46 15.46
C VAL A 94 -4.93 15.61 14.98
N TYR A 95 -4.88 15.30 13.68
CA TYR A 95 -3.76 14.57 13.08
C TYR A 95 -2.44 15.30 13.31
N PHE A 96 -2.39 16.60 13.00
CA PHE A 96 -1.19 17.43 13.10
C PHE A 96 -0.63 17.47 14.52
N ARG A 97 -1.50 17.59 15.54
CA ARG A 97 -1.07 17.56 16.94
C ARG A 97 -0.57 16.18 17.39
N ARG A 98 -1.14 15.10 16.83
CA ARG A 98 -0.78 13.72 17.19
C ARG A 98 0.50 13.25 16.53
N GLU A 99 0.66 13.53 15.23
CA GLU A 99 1.73 12.96 14.41
C GLU A 99 2.85 13.98 14.13
N VAL A 100 2.55 15.26 13.92
CA VAL A 100 3.58 16.22 13.49
C VAL A 100 4.25 16.93 14.66
N LEU A 101 3.47 17.55 15.54
CA LEU A 101 4.02 18.38 16.63
C LEU A 101 4.98 17.64 17.60
N PRO A 102 4.83 16.33 17.89
CA PRO A 102 5.80 15.61 18.71
C PRO A 102 7.20 15.56 18.10
N HIS A 103 7.29 15.58 16.76
CA HIS A 103 8.54 15.53 16.01
C HIS A 103 9.03 16.94 15.59
N ALA A 104 8.11 17.87 15.33
CA ALA A 104 8.40 19.25 14.94
C ALA A 104 7.49 20.25 15.69
N ARG A 105 7.91 20.66 16.89
CA ARG A 105 7.13 21.55 17.78
C ARG A 105 6.95 22.97 17.25
N ASP A 106 7.83 23.39 16.36
CA ASP A 106 7.87 24.71 15.74
C ASP A 106 7.07 24.79 14.44
N ALA A 107 6.47 23.67 14.02
CA ALA A 107 5.78 23.57 12.75
C ALA A 107 4.38 24.20 12.77
N TRP A 108 3.93 24.65 11.60
CA TRP A 108 2.54 25.05 11.37
C TRP A 108 2.06 24.58 10.00
N ILE A 109 0.74 24.53 9.83
CA ILE A 109 0.12 24.15 8.56
C ILE A 109 -0.06 25.39 7.67
N ASP A 110 0.37 25.29 6.42
CA ASP A 110 -0.03 26.24 5.37
C ASP A 110 -1.34 25.76 4.71
N HIS A 111 -2.46 26.29 5.19
CA HIS A 111 -3.78 25.95 4.65
C HIS A 111 -4.01 26.45 3.22
N GLU A 112 -3.31 27.50 2.76
CA GLU A 112 -3.44 27.98 1.37
C GLU A 112 -2.82 26.98 0.39
N LYS A 113 -1.82 26.20 0.83
CA LYS A 113 -1.17 25.16 0.03
C LYS A 113 -1.75 23.75 0.23
N THR A 114 -2.71 23.59 1.13
CA THR A 114 -3.34 22.29 1.39
C THR A 114 -4.23 21.89 0.23
N LYS A 115 -4.11 20.64 -0.23
CA LYS A 115 -4.85 20.12 -1.40
C LYS A 115 -5.62 18.87 -1.04
N VAL A 116 -6.81 18.71 -1.62
CA VAL A 116 -7.57 17.44 -1.54
C VAL A 116 -7.17 16.56 -2.71
N GLY A 117 -6.80 15.32 -2.42
CA GLY A 117 -6.49 14.27 -3.38
C GLY A 117 -7.36 13.05 -3.15
N TYR A 118 -7.41 12.17 -4.16
CA TYR A 118 -8.06 10.86 -4.06
C TYR A 118 -7.13 9.80 -4.65
N GLU A 119 -7.03 8.67 -3.98
CA GLU A 119 -6.24 7.52 -4.41
C GLU A 119 -7.03 6.23 -4.20
N ILE A 120 -7.01 5.34 -5.20
CA ILE A 120 -7.63 4.02 -5.12
C ILE A 120 -6.51 2.96 -5.03
N PRO A 121 -6.15 2.50 -3.82
CA PRO A 121 -5.09 1.51 -3.65
C PRO A 121 -5.62 0.12 -3.98
N PHE A 122 -5.63 -0.26 -5.26
CA PHE A 122 -6.12 -1.57 -5.72
C PHE A 122 -5.51 -2.74 -4.96
N ASN A 123 -4.19 -2.69 -4.70
CA ASN A 123 -3.51 -3.75 -3.95
C ASN A 123 -4.02 -3.88 -2.52
N ARG A 124 -4.44 -2.79 -1.86
CA ARG A 124 -4.98 -2.87 -0.49
C ARG A 124 -6.32 -3.61 -0.44
N HIS A 125 -7.13 -3.49 -1.49
CA HIS A 125 -8.51 -3.97 -1.49
C HIS A 125 -8.69 -5.31 -2.23
N PHE A 126 -7.91 -5.56 -3.28
CA PHE A 126 -8.08 -6.70 -4.17
C PHE A 126 -6.95 -7.72 -4.10
N TYR A 127 -5.86 -7.44 -3.40
CA TYR A 127 -4.80 -8.42 -3.23
C TYR A 127 -5.25 -9.54 -2.29
N VAL A 128 -5.14 -10.77 -2.78
CA VAL A 128 -5.30 -11.98 -1.97
C VAL A 128 -3.94 -12.62 -1.83
N PHE A 129 -3.47 -12.73 -0.59
CA PHE A 129 -2.21 -13.39 -0.29
C PHE A 129 -2.28 -14.86 -0.71
N GLU A 130 -1.33 -15.28 -1.54
CA GLU A 130 -1.14 -16.68 -1.89
C GLU A 130 0.15 -17.16 -1.24
N PRO A 131 0.07 -18.12 -0.29
CA PRO A 131 1.27 -18.69 0.27
C PRO A 131 2.06 -19.40 -0.85
N PRO A 132 3.40 -19.35 -0.79
CA PRO A 132 4.24 -20.13 -1.69
C PRO A 132 3.97 -21.63 -1.51
N ARG A 133 4.31 -22.44 -2.51
CA ARG A 133 4.24 -23.90 -2.40
C ARG A 133 5.12 -24.39 -1.23
N PRO A 134 4.67 -25.41 -0.47
CA PRO A 134 5.47 -26.06 0.56
C PRO A 134 6.86 -26.52 0.05
N LEU A 135 7.86 -26.52 0.93
CA LEU A 135 9.23 -26.90 0.56
C LEU A 135 9.35 -28.38 0.16
N ASP A 136 8.62 -29.26 0.83
CA ASP A 136 8.58 -30.69 0.54
C ASP A 136 8.03 -31.00 -0.86
N GLU A 137 7.03 -30.25 -1.33
CA GLU A 137 6.57 -30.33 -2.73
C GLU A 137 7.68 -29.91 -3.71
N ILE A 138 8.42 -28.84 -3.40
CA ILE A 138 9.52 -28.37 -4.23
C ILE A 138 10.64 -29.42 -4.28
N ASP A 139 11.00 -30.02 -3.15
CA ASP A 139 12.02 -31.07 -3.06
C ASP A 139 11.61 -32.32 -3.84
N ALA A 140 10.33 -32.71 -3.78
CA ALA A 140 9.78 -33.82 -4.54
C ALA A 140 9.86 -33.57 -6.06
N ASP A 141 9.43 -32.37 -6.52
CA ASP A 141 9.54 -31.96 -7.92
C ASP A 141 11.01 -31.98 -8.40
N LEU A 142 11.92 -31.41 -7.61
CA LEU A 142 13.36 -31.36 -7.94
C LEU A 142 13.96 -32.76 -8.06
N LYS A 143 13.61 -33.67 -7.14
CA LYS A 143 14.04 -35.05 -7.18
C LYS A 143 13.52 -35.74 -8.44
N GLN A 144 12.24 -35.58 -8.76
CA GLN A 144 11.64 -36.17 -9.96
C GLN A 144 12.33 -35.70 -11.24
N VAL A 145 12.60 -34.39 -11.35
CA VAL A 145 13.31 -33.83 -12.52
C VAL A 145 14.74 -34.38 -12.60
N THR A 146 15.42 -34.51 -11.47
CA THR A 146 16.79 -35.04 -11.40
C THR A 146 16.83 -36.51 -11.81
N ASP A 147 15.92 -37.34 -11.30
CA ASP A 147 15.82 -38.76 -11.64
C ASP A 147 15.57 -38.94 -13.16
N ARG A 148 14.73 -38.08 -13.75
CA ARG A 148 14.48 -38.09 -15.20
C ARG A 148 15.74 -37.72 -16.00
N ILE A 149 16.48 -36.71 -15.58
CA ILE A 149 17.73 -36.31 -16.23
C ILE A 149 18.77 -37.44 -16.17
N LEU A 150 18.90 -38.09 -15.01
CA LEU A 150 19.81 -39.23 -14.84
C LEU A 150 19.46 -40.38 -15.78
N SER A 151 18.17 -40.69 -15.95
CA SER A 151 17.70 -41.69 -16.92
C SER A 151 18.12 -41.34 -18.35
N MET A 152 17.87 -40.09 -18.78
CA MET A 152 18.22 -39.66 -20.14
C MET A 152 19.72 -39.70 -20.42
N ILE A 153 20.55 -39.33 -19.44
CA ILE A 153 22.01 -39.40 -19.56
C ILE A 153 22.48 -40.86 -19.64
N GLY A 154 21.87 -41.75 -18.84
CA GLY A 154 22.13 -43.19 -18.89
C GLY A 154 21.83 -43.79 -20.26
N GLU A 155 20.71 -43.41 -20.88
CA GLU A 155 20.31 -43.84 -22.22
C GLU A 155 21.24 -43.32 -23.34
N LEU A 156 21.84 -42.14 -23.17
CA LEU A 156 22.79 -41.56 -24.13
C LEU A 156 24.22 -42.12 -24.00
N SER A 157 24.55 -42.67 -22.84
CA SER A 157 25.89 -43.19 -22.52
C SER A 157 26.03 -44.70 -22.76
N ALA A 158 24.96 -45.35 -23.20
CA ALA A 158 24.86 -46.78 -23.54
C ALA A 158 24.89 -46.98 -25.06
#